data_AF-A0AAD9NQQ8-F1
#
_entry.id   AF-A0AAD9NQQ8-F1
#
_cell.length_a   1.000
_cell.length_b   1.000
_cell.length_c   1.000
_cell.angle_alpha   90.00
_cell.angle_beta   90.00
_cell.angle_gamma   90.00
#
_symmetry.space_group_name_H-M   'P 1'
#
loop_
_entity.id
_entity.type
_entity.pdbx_description
1 polymer ?
#
loop_
_entity_poly.entity_id
_entity_poly.type
_entity_poly.pdbx_seq_one_letter_code
_entity_poly.pdbx_strand_id
1 'polypeptide(L)'
;MDSFQVLPPGGSITLPLVGSHWMIARSDMLPNWYIVAPDAQPRILKCTAGESIKFLGSFDTPAQWKRVAEDTYNPFTVTQRYTHNFVPWQKVGPRVIPTPLNSDLTAASMSINKDDWVIVADKDAMDEARFLNEATGIPITTQSRQSKCIVLTVGTVDVPGTSGPLLREAYSLAIDQQKQLVSVKGQSSSGVFYGIQSLLSLGDDTLASVPVGHLTDAPR
;
A
#
# COMPACT_ATOMS: atom_id res chain seq x y z
N MET A 1 28.80 -42.68 -22.65
CA MET A 1 28.99 -42.41 -21.21
C MET A 1 30.44 -42.08 -20.87
N ASP A 2 31.33 -41.97 -21.86
CA ASP A 2 32.78 -42.10 -21.66
C ASP A 2 33.51 -40.80 -21.29
N SER A 3 32.77 -39.76 -20.89
CA SER A 3 33.32 -38.46 -20.45
C SER A 3 32.82 -38.04 -19.06
N PHE A 4 32.12 -38.92 -18.34
CA PHE A 4 31.71 -38.64 -16.97
C PHE A 4 32.92 -38.64 -16.04
N GLN A 5 33.12 -37.53 -15.33
CA GLN A 5 34.17 -37.41 -14.33
C GLN A 5 33.62 -37.82 -12.97
N VAL A 6 34.24 -38.83 -12.36
CA VAL A 6 33.92 -39.23 -10.99
C VAL A 6 34.42 -38.15 -10.03
N LEU A 7 33.56 -37.71 -9.09
CA LEU A 7 33.93 -36.79 -8.02
C LEU A 7 34.71 -37.56 -6.94
N PRO A 8 36.04 -37.37 -6.79
CA PRO A 8 36.80 -38.08 -5.77
C PRO A 8 36.52 -37.51 -4.37
N PRO A 9 36.79 -38.26 -3.29
CA PRO A 9 36.70 -37.74 -1.92
C PRO A 9 37.51 -36.46 -1.74
N GLY A 10 36.87 -35.40 -1.24
CA GLY A 10 37.50 -34.08 -1.08
C GLY A 10 37.76 -33.31 -2.38
N GLY A 11 37.37 -33.88 -3.53
CA GLY A 11 37.51 -33.23 -4.83
C GLY A 11 36.43 -32.21 -5.14
N SER A 12 36.59 -31.54 -6.28
CA SER A 12 35.60 -30.65 -6.88
C SER A 12 35.58 -30.87 -8.39
N ILE A 13 34.41 -30.70 -9.01
CA ILE A 13 34.22 -30.74 -10.47
C ILE A 13 33.61 -29.42 -10.91
N THR A 14 34.17 -28.83 -11.96
CA THR A 14 33.64 -27.61 -12.60
C THR A 14 32.85 -27.98 -13.84
N LEU A 15 31.57 -27.61 -13.88
CA LEU A 15 30.68 -27.83 -15.02
C LEU A 15 30.34 -26.47 -15.66
N PRO A 16 30.98 -26.08 -16.77
CA PRO A 16 30.59 -24.86 -17.48
C PRO A 16 29.24 -25.07 -18.17
N LEU A 17 28.27 -24.20 -17.88
CA LEU A 17 26.95 -24.20 -18.50
C LEU A 17 26.79 -22.94 -19.35
N VAL A 18 26.21 -23.09 -20.54
CA VAL A 18 25.82 -21.97 -21.40
C VAL A 18 24.29 -21.93 -21.43
N GLY A 19 23.72 -20.88 -20.83
CA GLY A 19 22.29 -20.61 -20.86
C GLY A 19 21.91 -19.68 -22.01
N SER A 20 20.61 -19.59 -22.30
CA SER A 20 20.07 -18.57 -23.21
C SER A 20 19.81 -17.25 -22.46
N HIS A 21 19.87 -16.13 -23.18
CA HIS A 21 19.68 -14.77 -22.64
C HIS A 21 20.73 -14.37 -21.60
N TRP A 22 20.32 -13.97 -20.39
CA TRP A 22 21.17 -13.41 -19.35
C TRP A 22 20.60 -13.69 -17.97
N MET A 23 21.49 -13.91 -17.01
CA MET A 23 21.19 -14.03 -15.58
C MET A 23 21.88 -12.87 -14.89
N ILE A 24 21.14 -11.78 -14.66
CA ILE A 24 21.68 -10.50 -14.18
C ILE A 24 21.44 -10.29 -12.69
N ALA A 25 20.59 -11.13 -12.08
CA ALA A 25 20.36 -11.14 -10.65
C ALA A 25 20.67 -12.53 -10.08
N ARG A 26 21.19 -12.55 -8.84
CA ARG A 26 21.45 -13.82 -8.13
C ARG A 26 20.18 -14.63 -7.91
N SER A 27 19.01 -13.99 -7.86
CA SER A 27 17.71 -14.65 -7.75
C SER A 27 17.29 -15.43 -9.00
N ASP A 28 17.98 -15.25 -10.14
CA ASP A 28 17.68 -16.00 -11.37
C ASP A 28 18.09 -17.49 -11.24
N MET A 29 18.93 -17.82 -10.25
CA MET A 29 19.30 -19.19 -9.92
C MET A 29 18.37 -19.77 -8.85
N LEU A 30 17.62 -20.82 -9.23
CA LEU A 30 16.68 -21.47 -8.33
C LEU A 30 17.40 -22.39 -7.31
N PRO A 31 16.98 -22.37 -6.03
CA PRO A 31 17.50 -23.27 -5.00
C PRO A 31 16.90 -24.68 -5.12
N ASN A 32 17.20 -25.52 -4.13
CA ASN A 32 16.67 -26.88 -3.96
C ASN A 32 17.05 -27.86 -5.08
N TRP A 33 18.32 -27.83 -5.50
CA TRP A 33 18.85 -28.83 -6.42
C TRP A 33 18.78 -30.20 -5.79
N TYR A 34 18.44 -31.23 -6.56
CA TYR A 34 18.24 -32.57 -6.03
C TYR A 34 18.97 -33.62 -6.86
N ILE A 35 19.31 -34.72 -6.20
CA ILE A 35 19.90 -35.91 -6.82
C ILE A 35 18.89 -37.04 -6.74
N VAL A 36 18.85 -37.83 -7.80
CA VAL A 36 18.10 -39.09 -7.90
C VAL A 36 19.06 -40.23 -8.25
N ALA A 37 18.76 -41.43 -7.80
CA ALA A 37 19.48 -42.65 -8.15
C ALA A 37 18.49 -43.84 -8.18
N PRO A 38 18.79 -44.91 -8.94
CA PRO A 38 17.97 -46.12 -8.92
C PRO A 38 17.78 -46.64 -7.49
N ASP A 39 16.55 -47.03 -7.16
CA ASP A 39 16.14 -47.57 -5.86
C ASP A 39 16.39 -46.65 -4.64
N ALA A 40 16.71 -45.37 -4.88
CA ALA A 40 16.93 -44.37 -3.85
C ALA A 40 15.84 -43.27 -3.89
N GLN A 41 15.48 -42.78 -2.72
CA GLN A 41 14.60 -41.61 -2.62
C GLN A 41 15.34 -40.34 -3.04
N PRO A 42 14.73 -39.41 -3.81
CA PRO A 42 15.33 -38.13 -4.13
C PRO A 42 15.75 -37.36 -2.86
N ARG A 43 16.88 -36.66 -2.95
CA ARG A 43 17.42 -35.84 -1.86
C ARG A 43 17.91 -34.51 -2.38
N ILE A 44 17.57 -33.45 -1.66
CA ILE A 44 18.06 -32.09 -1.93
C ILE A 44 19.52 -31.97 -1.51
N LEU A 45 20.32 -31.30 -2.33
CA LEU A 45 21.66 -30.85 -1.99
C LEU A 45 21.58 -29.83 -0.85
N LYS A 46 22.08 -30.21 0.33
CA LYS A 46 21.96 -29.44 1.57
C LYS A 46 22.40 -27.97 1.43
N CYS A 47 23.44 -27.68 0.64
CA CYS A 47 23.94 -26.32 0.43
C CYS A 47 22.97 -25.42 -0.37
N THR A 48 22.04 -26.01 -1.12
CA THR A 48 21.03 -25.29 -1.93
C THR A 48 19.65 -25.31 -1.29
N ALA A 49 19.48 -25.91 -0.11
CA ALA A 49 18.17 -26.10 0.51
C ALA A 49 17.56 -24.79 1.04
N GLY A 50 16.27 -24.58 0.79
CA GLY A 50 15.49 -23.43 1.24
C GLY A 50 15.72 -22.16 0.39
N GLU A 51 15.39 -20.99 0.96
CA GLU A 51 15.43 -19.70 0.25
C GLU A 51 16.82 -19.02 0.25
N SER A 52 17.86 -19.69 0.75
CA SER A 52 19.19 -19.08 0.88
C SER A 52 19.96 -19.11 -0.43
N ILE A 53 20.39 -17.94 -0.92
CA ILE A 53 21.25 -17.80 -2.12
C ILE A 53 22.76 -17.90 -1.83
N LYS A 54 23.15 -18.42 -0.65
CA LYS A 54 24.56 -18.51 -0.23
C LYS A 54 25.40 -19.48 -1.06
N PHE A 55 24.76 -20.39 -1.80
CA PHE A 55 25.43 -21.32 -2.73
C PHE A 55 25.92 -20.62 -4.02
N LEU A 56 25.54 -19.36 -4.23
CA LEU A 56 25.94 -18.56 -5.38
C LEU A 56 27.08 -17.62 -5.03
N GLY A 57 28.02 -17.46 -5.97
CA GLY A 57 29.03 -16.41 -5.91
C GLY A 57 28.42 -15.00 -5.97
N SER A 58 29.23 -14.00 -5.62
CA SER A 58 28.83 -12.59 -5.67
C SER A 58 28.75 -12.04 -7.11
N PHE A 59 27.94 -11.02 -7.31
CA PHE A 59 27.78 -10.27 -8.56
C PHE A 59 28.41 -8.88 -8.35
N ASP A 60 29.73 -8.82 -8.41
CA ASP A 60 30.53 -7.65 -8.01
C ASP A 60 31.22 -6.96 -9.20
N THR A 61 31.05 -7.48 -10.42
CA THR A 61 31.63 -6.90 -11.65
C THR A 61 30.57 -6.55 -12.71
N PRO A 62 30.79 -5.50 -13.53
CA PRO A 62 29.87 -5.12 -14.60
C PRO A 62 29.47 -6.26 -15.52
N ALA A 63 30.39 -7.17 -15.85
CA ALA A 63 30.12 -8.32 -16.70
C ALA A 63 29.02 -9.26 -16.15
N GLN A 64 28.70 -9.20 -14.85
CA GLN A 64 27.70 -10.05 -14.21
C GLN A 64 26.30 -9.43 -14.15
N TRP A 65 26.16 -8.09 -14.17
CA TRP A 65 24.85 -7.43 -14.14
C TRP A 65 24.48 -6.68 -15.41
N LYS A 66 25.45 -6.40 -16.30
CA LYS A 66 25.20 -5.74 -17.58
C LYS A 66 24.65 -6.74 -18.58
N ARG A 67 23.52 -6.42 -19.21
CA ARG A 67 22.92 -7.27 -20.25
C ARG A 67 23.69 -7.22 -21.57
N VAL A 68 24.15 -6.02 -21.93
CA VAL A 68 24.87 -5.68 -23.16
C VAL A 68 25.86 -4.54 -22.88
N ALA A 69 26.74 -4.23 -23.82
CA ALA A 69 27.75 -3.17 -23.65
C ALA A 69 27.11 -1.78 -23.49
N GLU A 70 25.94 -1.57 -24.10
CA GLU A 70 25.19 -0.30 -24.09
C GLU A 70 24.30 -0.13 -22.85
N ASP A 71 24.24 -1.14 -21.98
CA ASP A 71 23.43 -1.10 -20.75
C ASP A 71 24.00 -0.03 -19.80
N THR A 72 23.22 1.01 -19.52
CA THR A 72 23.64 2.13 -18.66
C THR A 72 23.36 1.88 -17.18
N TYR A 73 22.59 0.85 -16.83
CA TYR A 73 22.20 0.57 -15.44
C TYR A 73 23.37 0.03 -14.60
N ASN A 74 23.57 0.57 -13.40
CA ASN A 74 24.46 -0.02 -12.41
C ASN A 74 23.71 -0.15 -11.08
N PRO A 75 23.93 -1.24 -10.31
CA PRO A 75 23.44 -1.33 -8.94
C PRO A 75 23.92 -0.13 -8.14
N PHE A 76 23.01 0.52 -7.42
CA PHE A 76 23.38 1.69 -6.64
C PHE A 76 24.26 1.31 -5.45
N THR A 77 25.40 1.99 -5.33
CA THR A 77 26.21 1.97 -4.12
C THR A 77 25.42 2.51 -2.92
N VAL A 78 25.90 2.25 -1.71
CA VAL A 78 25.28 2.79 -0.48
C VAL A 78 25.18 4.32 -0.56
N THR A 79 26.25 4.99 -1.01
CA THR A 79 26.28 6.45 -1.18
C THR A 79 25.27 6.93 -2.22
N GLN A 80 25.19 6.27 -3.38
CA GLN A 80 24.20 6.63 -4.43
C GLN A 80 22.77 6.46 -3.92
N ARG A 81 22.48 5.36 -3.21
CA ARG A 81 21.15 5.15 -2.59
C ARG A 81 20.84 6.23 -1.56
N TYR A 82 21.81 6.59 -0.72
CA TYR A 82 21.65 7.67 0.25
C TYR A 82 21.31 8.98 -0.44
N THR A 83 22.10 9.41 -1.43
CA THR A 83 21.88 10.66 -2.16
C THR A 83 20.56 10.65 -2.93
N HIS A 84 20.22 9.54 -3.58
CA HIS A 84 18.99 9.42 -4.36
C HIS A 84 17.72 9.46 -3.49
N ASN A 85 17.76 8.83 -2.31
CA ASN A 85 16.62 8.73 -1.41
C ASN A 85 16.61 9.82 -0.33
N PHE A 86 17.58 10.74 -0.33
CA PHE A 86 17.62 11.81 0.65
C PHE A 86 16.48 12.79 0.39
N VAL A 87 15.47 12.73 1.25
CA VAL A 87 14.38 13.71 1.31
C VAL A 87 14.56 14.49 2.61
N PRO A 88 14.83 15.81 2.55
CA PRO A 88 14.88 16.63 3.76
C PRO A 88 13.59 16.48 4.55
N TRP A 89 13.70 16.37 5.88
CA TRP A 89 12.52 16.39 6.74
C TRP A 89 11.76 17.69 6.53
N GLN A 90 10.50 17.55 6.12
CA GLN A 90 9.56 18.66 6.00
C GLN A 90 8.30 18.29 6.76
N LYS A 91 7.76 19.25 7.51
CA LYS A 91 6.46 19.08 8.15
C LYS A 91 5.41 18.99 7.05
N VAL A 92 4.82 17.82 6.88
CA VAL A 92 3.75 17.61 5.92
C VAL A 92 2.45 18.13 6.53
N GLY A 93 1.70 18.94 5.75
CA GLY A 93 0.34 19.32 6.10
C GLY A 93 -0.61 18.12 6.05
N PRO A 94 -1.89 18.31 6.42
CA PRO A 94 -2.90 17.26 6.34
C PRO A 94 -3.06 16.75 4.91
N ARG A 95 -3.11 15.43 4.73
CA ARG A 95 -3.19 14.77 3.42
C ARG A 95 -4.05 13.52 3.51
N VAL A 96 -4.84 13.31 2.47
CA VAL A 96 -5.54 12.05 2.20
C VAL A 96 -4.70 11.22 1.22
N ILE A 97 -4.68 9.90 1.41
CA ILE A 97 -4.09 8.94 0.48
C ILE A 97 -5.17 7.92 0.10
N PRO A 98 -5.49 7.73 -1.20
CA PRO A 98 -4.96 8.46 -2.36
C PRO A 98 -5.28 9.97 -2.37
N THR A 99 -4.54 10.77 -3.15
CA THR A 99 -4.74 12.22 -3.19
C THR A 99 -6.07 12.59 -3.86
N PRO A 100 -6.95 13.35 -3.19
CA PRO A 100 -8.26 13.70 -3.71
C PRO A 100 -8.16 14.75 -4.82
N LEU A 101 -9.21 14.87 -5.62
CA LEU A 101 -9.28 15.83 -6.71
C LEU A 101 -9.18 17.28 -6.21
N ASN A 102 -9.94 17.63 -5.15
CA ASN A 102 -9.90 18.96 -4.53
C ASN A 102 -9.84 18.83 -3.01
N SER A 103 -9.05 19.67 -2.35
CA SER A 103 -8.91 19.70 -0.89
C SER A 103 -8.47 21.06 -0.39
N ASP A 104 -9.28 21.63 0.49
CA ASP A 104 -9.07 22.92 1.15
C ASP A 104 -8.79 22.74 2.65
N LEU A 105 -8.19 21.60 3.02
CA LEU A 105 -7.82 21.29 4.40
C LEU A 105 -6.84 22.32 4.97
N THR A 106 -7.10 22.73 6.21
CA THR A 106 -6.32 23.73 6.93
C THR A 106 -5.44 23.09 8.00
N ALA A 107 -4.50 23.85 8.56
CA ALA A 107 -3.69 23.40 9.69
C ALA A 107 -4.46 23.38 11.02
N ALA A 108 -5.67 23.95 11.09
CA ALA A 108 -6.52 23.89 12.27
C ALA A 108 -7.09 22.47 12.42
N SER A 109 -7.30 22.03 13.66
CA SER A 109 -7.86 20.71 13.94
C SER A 109 -9.08 20.78 14.86
N MET A 110 -9.92 19.76 14.72
CA MET A 110 -11.10 19.51 15.55
C MET A 110 -10.87 18.20 16.31
N SER A 111 -11.23 18.18 17.58
CA SER A 111 -11.20 16.96 18.39
C SER A 111 -12.52 16.21 18.30
N ILE A 112 -12.44 14.92 17.98
CA ILE A 112 -13.58 14.00 17.97
C ILE A 112 -13.37 13.00 19.12
N ASN A 113 -14.28 12.99 20.09
CA ASN A 113 -14.23 12.06 21.21
C ASN A 113 -15.45 11.13 21.15
N LYS A 114 -15.19 9.82 21.16
CA LYS A 114 -16.24 8.79 21.10
C LYS A 114 -17.28 8.85 22.22
N ASP A 115 -16.96 9.49 23.34
CA ASP A 115 -17.86 9.61 24.49
C ASP A 115 -18.92 10.71 24.30
N ASP A 116 -18.67 11.71 23.44
CA ASP A 116 -19.57 12.84 23.21
C ASP A 116 -19.94 13.10 21.74
N TRP A 117 -19.42 12.29 20.81
CA TRP A 117 -19.81 12.25 19.40
C TRP A 117 -20.70 11.05 19.09
N VAL A 118 -21.53 11.22 18.06
CA VAL A 118 -22.38 10.16 17.50
C VAL A 118 -22.27 10.12 15.98
N ILE A 119 -22.50 8.94 15.40
CA ILE A 119 -22.69 8.76 13.97
C ILE A 119 -24.19 8.79 13.68
N VAL A 120 -24.59 9.61 12.72
CA VAL A 120 -25.95 9.68 12.18
C VAL A 120 -25.86 9.38 10.70
N ALA A 121 -26.70 8.47 10.22
CA ALA A 121 -26.65 8.04 8.82
C ALA A 121 -28.05 7.96 8.21
N ASP A 122 -28.14 8.31 6.93
CA ASP A 122 -29.29 7.97 6.10
C ASP A 122 -29.47 6.44 6.04
N LYS A 123 -30.69 5.99 5.74
CA LYS A 123 -31.00 4.56 5.60
C LYS A 123 -30.06 3.85 4.62
N ASP A 124 -29.69 4.53 3.54
CA ASP A 124 -28.85 3.99 2.47
C ASP A 124 -27.33 4.06 2.77
N ALA A 125 -26.95 4.59 3.94
CA ALA A 125 -25.56 4.68 4.43
C ALA A 125 -25.35 3.92 5.76
N MET A 126 -26.29 3.08 6.17
CA MET A 126 -26.27 2.44 7.48
C MET A 126 -25.18 1.36 7.59
N ASP A 127 -24.77 0.76 6.49
CA ASP A 127 -23.68 -0.24 6.47
C ASP A 127 -22.33 0.46 6.65
N GLU A 128 -22.15 1.61 5.99
CA GLU A 128 -21.02 2.50 6.14
C GLU A 128 -20.93 3.08 7.57
N ALA A 129 -22.07 3.39 8.18
CA ALA A 129 -22.14 3.80 9.58
C ALA A 129 -21.63 2.70 10.53
N ARG A 130 -22.00 1.43 10.28
CA ARG A 130 -21.50 0.29 11.05
C ARG A 130 -20.01 0.10 10.87
N PHE A 131 -19.50 0.21 9.65
CA PHE A 131 -18.06 0.18 9.39
C PHE A 131 -17.32 1.28 10.17
N LEU A 132 -17.80 2.53 10.15
CA LEU A 132 -17.17 3.63 10.89
C LEU A 132 -17.26 3.41 12.40
N ASN A 133 -18.37 2.88 12.91
CA ASN A 133 -18.50 2.52 14.31
C ASN A 133 -17.49 1.44 14.73
N GLU A 134 -17.32 0.38 13.94
CA GLU A 134 -16.35 -0.68 14.23
C GLU A 134 -14.91 -0.15 14.22
N ALA A 135 -14.59 0.78 13.30
CA ALA A 135 -13.27 1.37 13.21
C ALA A 135 -12.94 2.34 14.37
N THR A 136 -13.93 3.06 14.90
CA THR A 136 -13.69 4.21 15.81
C THR A 136 -14.28 4.02 17.22
N GLY A 137 -15.25 3.12 17.37
CA GLY A 137 -16.06 2.97 18.58
C GLY A 137 -17.12 4.07 18.80
N ILE A 138 -17.28 5.04 17.88
CA ILE A 138 -18.26 6.13 18.00
C ILE A 138 -19.68 5.55 17.80
N PRO A 139 -20.62 5.72 18.74
CA PRO A 139 -21.94 5.08 18.68
C PRO A 139 -22.83 5.64 17.56
N ILE A 140 -23.67 4.79 16.98
CA ILE A 140 -24.66 5.16 15.95
C ILE A 140 -25.99 5.55 16.62
N THR A 141 -26.63 6.63 16.17
CA THR A 141 -27.96 7.05 16.62
C THR A 141 -28.87 7.46 15.46
N THR A 142 -30.18 7.30 15.64
CA THR A 142 -31.21 7.70 14.67
C THR A 142 -31.76 9.10 14.92
N GLN A 143 -31.45 9.72 16.06
CA GLN A 143 -31.89 11.07 16.42
C GLN A 143 -30.72 11.86 16.98
N SER A 144 -30.27 12.89 16.25
CA SER A 144 -29.30 13.83 16.80
C SER A 144 -30.02 14.80 17.75
N ARG A 145 -29.91 14.55 19.05
CA ARG A 145 -30.18 15.56 20.10
C ARG A 145 -28.89 16.27 20.55
N GLN A 146 -27.75 15.88 20.00
CA GLN A 146 -26.43 16.37 20.36
C GLN A 146 -25.91 17.33 19.30
N SER A 147 -25.13 18.32 19.72
CA SER A 147 -24.50 19.27 18.80
C SER A 147 -23.31 18.68 18.04
N LYS A 148 -22.76 17.54 18.47
CA LYS A 148 -21.55 16.93 17.91
C LYS A 148 -21.87 15.63 17.17
N CYS A 149 -21.67 15.60 15.86
CA CYS A 149 -22.00 14.40 15.09
C CYS A 149 -21.21 14.26 13.79
N ILE A 150 -21.04 13.00 13.38
CA ILE A 150 -20.63 12.61 12.04
C ILE A 150 -21.89 12.22 11.28
N VAL A 151 -22.19 12.94 10.20
CA VAL A 151 -23.39 12.73 9.40
C VAL A 151 -23.01 12.09 8.08
N LEU A 152 -23.58 10.92 7.79
CA LEU A 152 -23.37 10.14 6.57
C LEU A 152 -24.63 10.20 5.71
N THR A 153 -24.53 10.76 4.51
CA THR A 153 -25.68 10.95 3.62
C THR A 153 -25.42 10.44 2.22
N VAL A 154 -26.47 9.92 1.59
CA VAL A 154 -26.46 9.58 0.16
C VAL A 154 -27.24 10.66 -0.58
N GLY A 155 -26.62 11.25 -1.60
CA GLY A 155 -27.30 12.23 -2.46
C GLY A 155 -26.35 12.85 -3.48
N THR A 156 -26.86 13.76 -4.31
CA THR A 156 -26.07 14.34 -5.41
C THR A 156 -24.79 15.02 -4.92
N VAL A 157 -23.65 14.58 -5.44
CA VAL A 157 -22.33 15.19 -5.26
C VAL A 157 -21.86 15.68 -6.62
N ASP A 158 -21.48 16.95 -6.69
CA ASP A 158 -20.90 17.54 -7.90
C ASP A 158 -19.38 17.57 -7.77
N VAL A 159 -18.70 16.86 -8.67
CA VAL A 159 -17.24 16.83 -8.76
C VAL A 159 -16.87 17.20 -10.19
N PRO A 160 -16.30 18.41 -10.43
CA PRO A 160 -16.00 18.88 -11.76
C PRO A 160 -15.17 17.89 -12.57
N GLY A 161 -15.59 17.63 -13.81
CA GLY A 161 -14.91 16.69 -14.71
C GLY A 161 -15.23 15.21 -14.48
N THR A 162 -16.08 14.88 -13.50
CA THR A 162 -16.55 13.50 -13.25
C THR A 162 -17.92 13.28 -13.86
N SER A 163 -18.09 12.18 -14.59
CA SER A 163 -19.39 11.79 -15.16
C SER A 163 -19.52 10.27 -15.32
N GLY A 164 -20.73 9.81 -15.61
CA GLY A 164 -20.98 8.39 -15.89
C GLY A 164 -20.87 7.51 -14.64
N PRO A 165 -20.44 6.24 -14.78
CA PRO A 165 -20.41 5.27 -13.69
C PRO A 165 -19.52 5.68 -12.50
N LEU A 166 -18.42 6.39 -12.77
CA LEU A 166 -17.47 6.85 -11.74
C LEU A 166 -18.09 7.84 -10.75
N LEU A 167 -19.15 8.55 -11.19
CA LEU A 167 -19.89 9.46 -10.33
C LEU A 167 -20.47 8.73 -9.12
N ARG A 168 -20.80 7.44 -9.20
CA ARG A 168 -21.34 6.66 -8.07
C ARG A 168 -20.40 6.64 -6.87
N GLU A 169 -19.11 6.70 -7.12
CA GLU A 169 -18.05 6.66 -6.11
C GLU A 169 -17.64 8.07 -5.66
N ALA A 170 -18.23 9.13 -6.24
CA ALA A 170 -17.96 10.51 -5.87
C ALA A 170 -18.45 10.84 -4.47
N TYR A 171 -17.69 11.66 -3.75
CA TYR A 171 -18.03 12.11 -2.41
C TYR A 171 -17.52 13.52 -2.09
N SER A 172 -18.12 14.07 -1.04
CA SER A 172 -17.75 15.33 -0.39
C SER A 172 -17.59 15.07 1.10
N LEU A 173 -16.45 15.49 1.65
CA LEU A 173 -16.17 15.44 3.09
C LEU A 173 -15.96 16.88 3.60
N ALA A 174 -16.74 17.28 4.59
CA ALA A 174 -16.61 18.56 5.28
C ALA A 174 -16.40 18.35 6.78
N ILE A 175 -15.41 19.04 7.35
CA ILE A 175 -15.09 19.00 8.78
C ILE A 175 -15.20 20.44 9.30
N ASP A 176 -16.31 20.76 9.98
CA ASP A 176 -16.67 22.12 10.42
C ASP A 176 -16.55 22.27 11.94
N GLN A 177 -15.45 22.86 12.40
CA GLN A 177 -15.14 23.05 13.83
C GLN A 177 -16.17 23.91 14.57
N GLN A 178 -16.73 24.92 13.91
CA GLN A 178 -17.67 25.84 14.55
C GLN A 178 -19.00 25.15 14.83
N LYS A 179 -19.45 24.29 13.92
CA LYS A 179 -20.68 23.51 14.07
C LYS A 179 -20.49 22.20 14.82
N GLN A 180 -19.25 21.80 15.10
CA GLN A 180 -18.92 20.47 15.64
C GLN A 180 -19.52 19.36 14.78
N LEU A 181 -19.37 19.50 13.46
CA LEU A 181 -20.03 18.65 12.48
C LEU A 181 -19.01 18.10 11.48
N VAL A 182 -19.02 16.79 11.29
CA VAL A 182 -18.37 16.15 10.13
C VAL A 182 -19.48 15.67 9.20
N SER A 183 -19.43 16.07 7.94
CA SER A 183 -20.41 15.66 6.93
C SER A 183 -19.72 14.87 5.83
N VAL A 184 -20.12 13.60 5.68
CA VAL A 184 -19.74 12.74 4.57
C VAL A 184 -20.95 12.56 3.68
N LYS A 185 -20.85 13.05 2.44
CA LYS A 185 -21.91 12.90 1.43
C LYS A 185 -21.35 12.14 0.25
N GLY A 186 -21.96 11.02 -0.10
CA GLY A 186 -21.61 10.24 -1.29
C GLY A 186 -22.73 10.25 -2.33
N GLN A 187 -22.39 10.17 -3.61
CA GLN A 187 -23.37 9.97 -4.68
C GLN A 187 -24.14 8.65 -4.52
N SER A 188 -23.47 7.64 -3.96
CA SER A 188 -24.04 6.37 -3.54
C SER A 188 -23.38 5.91 -2.24
N SER A 189 -23.78 4.76 -1.72
CA SER A 189 -23.17 4.15 -0.54
C SER A 189 -21.65 3.93 -0.71
N SER A 190 -21.19 3.56 -1.92
CA SER A 190 -19.76 3.47 -2.25
C SER A 190 -19.03 4.81 -2.12
N GLY A 191 -19.66 5.92 -2.50
CA GLY A 191 -19.09 7.26 -2.29
C GLY A 191 -18.99 7.62 -0.81
N VAL A 192 -20.02 7.29 -0.01
CA VAL A 192 -19.96 7.48 1.45
C VAL A 192 -18.80 6.69 2.05
N PHE A 193 -18.63 5.44 1.61
CA PHE A 193 -17.53 4.59 2.05
C PHE A 193 -16.16 5.22 1.76
N TYR A 194 -15.90 5.74 0.56
CA TYR A 194 -14.63 6.43 0.26
C TYR A 194 -14.45 7.73 1.03
N GLY A 195 -15.54 8.45 1.30
CA GLY A 195 -15.52 9.62 2.19
C GLY A 195 -15.11 9.25 3.62
N ILE A 196 -15.56 8.10 4.12
CA ILE A 196 -15.11 7.55 5.41
C ILE A 196 -13.64 7.16 5.36
N GLN A 197 -13.17 6.47 4.31
CA GLN A 197 -11.75 6.14 4.17
C GLN A 197 -10.87 7.40 4.21
N SER A 198 -11.34 8.48 3.56
CA SER A 198 -10.65 9.76 3.59
C SER A 198 -10.64 10.38 4.98
N LEU A 199 -11.77 10.38 5.68
CA LEU A 199 -11.85 10.85 7.06
C LEU A 199 -10.89 10.09 7.97
N LEU A 200 -10.87 8.75 7.87
CA LEU A 200 -9.96 7.89 8.64
C LEU A 200 -8.49 8.18 8.30
N SER A 201 -8.16 8.44 7.03
CA SER A 201 -6.78 8.80 6.64
C SER A 201 -6.31 10.16 7.19
N LEU A 202 -7.25 11.04 7.54
CA LEU A 202 -6.96 12.37 8.08
C LEU A 202 -6.80 12.39 9.60
N GLY A 203 -7.38 11.40 10.28
CA GLY A 203 -7.23 11.20 11.72
C GLY A 203 -6.08 10.25 12.06
N ASP A 204 -5.83 10.12 13.36
CA ASP A 204 -5.17 8.92 13.89
C ASP A 204 -6.14 7.73 13.90
N ASP A 205 -5.67 6.56 14.33
CA ASP A 205 -6.47 5.32 14.44
C ASP A 205 -7.78 5.50 15.25
N THR A 206 -7.90 6.58 16.04
CA THR A 206 -9.06 6.85 16.90
C THR A 206 -9.91 8.04 16.44
N LEU A 207 -9.55 8.70 15.33
CA LEU A 207 -10.06 10.00 14.89
C LEU A 207 -9.95 11.12 15.96
N ALA A 208 -9.10 10.97 16.98
CA ALA A 208 -9.10 11.89 18.13
C ALA A 208 -8.85 13.35 17.75
N SER A 209 -8.12 13.58 16.65
CA SER A 209 -7.99 14.87 16.01
C SER A 209 -8.01 14.75 14.49
N VAL A 210 -8.82 15.59 13.84
CA VAL A 210 -8.89 15.69 12.38
C VAL A 210 -8.70 17.14 11.93
N PRO A 211 -8.06 17.40 10.78
CA PRO A 211 -7.94 18.73 10.21
C PRO A 211 -9.29 19.31 9.78
N VAL A 212 -9.44 20.61 9.91
CA VAL A 212 -10.64 21.35 9.51
C VAL A 212 -10.54 21.69 8.03
N GLY A 213 -11.65 21.53 7.29
CA GLY A 213 -11.73 21.92 5.89
C GLY A 213 -12.75 21.12 5.11
N HIS A 214 -12.60 21.15 3.80
CA HIS A 214 -13.49 20.49 2.86
C HIS A 214 -12.67 19.82 1.75
N LEU A 215 -13.14 18.68 1.27
CA LEU A 215 -12.59 18.04 0.09
C LEU A 215 -13.69 17.34 -0.72
N THR A 216 -13.48 17.26 -2.02
CA THR A 216 -14.31 16.52 -2.96
C THR A 216 -13.45 15.63 -3.82
N ASP A 217 -13.94 14.43 -4.08
CA ASP A 217 -13.18 13.48 -4.86
C ASP A 217 -14.10 12.50 -5.61
N ALA A 218 -13.52 11.93 -6.67
CA ALA A 218 -14.06 10.83 -7.43
C ALA A 218 -12.91 10.09 -8.13
N PRO A 219 -13.07 8.79 -8.42
CA PRO A 219 -12.05 8.05 -9.17
C PRO A 219 -11.78 8.68 -10.54
N ARG A 220 -10.51 8.58 -10.97
CA ARG A 220 -10.04 9.05 -12.29
C ARG A 220 -10.26 8.01 -13.39
#